data_AF-A0A6G0ZMP3-F1
#
_entry.id   AF-A0A6G0ZMP3-F1
#
_cell.length_a   1.000
_cell.length_b   1.000
_cell.length_c   1.000
_cell.angle_alpha   90.00
_cell.angle_beta   90.00
_cell.angle_gamma   90.00
#
_symmetry.space_group_name_H-M   'P 1'
#
loop_
_entity.id
_entity.type
_entity.pdbx_description
1 polymer ?
#
loop_
_entity_poly.entity_id
_entity_poly.type
_entity_poly.pdbx_seq_one_letter_code
_entity_poly.pdbx_strand_id
1 'polypeptide(L)'
;MTLDERHGSSSSNSSDDSSDGSFIIKSTDPKRPPLWFVCHAHSAESRSEWLQNLRQILQTQQDFLKAIQSPIAYQKEQTKEAS
;
A
#
# COMPACT_ATOMS: atom_id res chain seq x y z
N MET A 1 6.40 -4.32 -0.83
CA MET A 1 5.17 -4.28 -1.63
C MET A 1 4.77 -2.83 -1.76
N THR A 2 4.34 -2.41 -2.94
CA THR A 2 3.84 -1.03 -3.18
C THR A 2 2.45 -1.10 -3.77
N LEU A 3 1.63 -0.12 -3.40
CA LEU A 3 0.25 0.03 -3.83
C LEU A 3 0.18 1.26 -4.72
N ASP A 4 -0.10 1.05 -6.01
CA ASP A 4 -0.29 2.13 -6.97
C ASP A 4 -1.79 2.39 -7.16
N GLU A 5 -2.24 3.60 -6.80
CA GLU A 5 -3.58 4.07 -7.12
C GLU A 5 -3.54 4.77 -8.47
N ARG A 6 -4.13 4.14 -9.49
CA ARG A 6 -4.23 4.69 -10.84
C ARG A 6 -5.07 5.96 -10.83
N HIS A 7 -4.41 7.12 -10.76
CA HIS A 7 -5.04 8.42 -10.99
C HIS A 7 -5.02 8.73 -12.49
N GLY A 8 -6.20 8.94 -13.06
CA GLY A 8 -6.37 9.18 -14.50
C GLY A 8 -5.76 10.51 -14.94
N SER A 9 -4.84 10.46 -15.89
CA SER A 9 -4.49 11.59 -16.75
C SER A 9 -4.73 11.17 -18.20
N SER A 10 -5.52 11.98 -18.90
CA SER A 10 -6.13 11.72 -20.20
C SER A 10 -5.14 11.43 -21.33
N SER A 11 -5.38 10.34 -22.05
CA SER A 11 -5.23 10.23 -23.52
C SER A 11 -5.90 8.94 -24.00
N SER A 12 -7.06 9.12 -24.63
CA SER A 12 -7.83 8.23 -25.52
C SER A 12 -7.34 6.79 -25.74
N ASN A 13 -8.05 5.80 -25.16
CA ASN A 13 -8.70 4.70 -25.90
C ASN A 13 -9.65 3.92 -24.97
N SER A 14 -10.95 3.94 -25.31
CA SER A 14 -12.03 3.01 -24.92
C SER A 14 -11.85 2.15 -23.65
N SER A 15 -12.50 2.55 -22.57
CA SER A 15 -13.55 1.79 -21.85
C SER A 15 -13.77 2.49 -20.51
N ASP A 16 -15.01 2.92 -20.32
CA ASP A 16 -15.58 3.40 -19.08
C ASP A 16 -15.35 2.37 -17.96
N ASP A 17 -14.44 2.63 -17.02
CA ASP A 17 -14.27 1.77 -15.84
C ASP A 17 -13.94 2.54 -14.58
N SER A 18 -14.66 3.64 -14.36
CA SER A 18 -14.80 4.26 -13.04
C SER A 18 -15.69 3.42 -12.09
N SER A 19 -15.87 2.12 -12.37
CA SER A 19 -16.72 1.19 -11.62
C SER A 19 -15.94 0.12 -10.84
N ASP A 20 -14.66 -0.08 -11.17
CA ASP A 20 -13.97 -1.30 -10.77
C ASP A 20 -13.46 -1.23 -9.33
N GLY A 21 -13.85 -2.22 -8.53
CA GLY A 21 -13.27 -2.53 -7.23
C GLY A 21 -11.79 -2.96 -7.32
N SER A 22 -11.07 -2.61 -8.39
CA SER A 22 -9.75 -3.14 -8.68
C SER A 22 -8.59 -2.32 -8.13
N PHE A 23 -7.50 -3.02 -7.84
CA PHE A 23 -6.26 -2.47 -7.33
C PHE A 23 -5.08 -3.38 -7.68
N ILE A 24 -3.86 -2.84 -7.64
CA ILE A 24 -2.66 -3.58 -8.04
C ILE A 24 -1.76 -3.81 -6.82
N ILE A 25 -1.35 -5.06 -6.63
CA ILE A 25 -0.33 -5.43 -5.65
C ILE A 25 0.98 -5.71 -6.38
N LYS A 26 2.02 -4.92 -6.08
CA LYS A 26 3.36 -5.12 -6.65
C LYS A 26 4.35 -5.68 -5.63
N SER A 27 5.06 -6.73 -6.02
CA SER A 27 6.24 -7.21 -5.29
C SER A 27 7.40 -6.22 -5.45
N THR A 28 8.07 -5.93 -4.34
CA THR A 28 9.26 -5.05 -4.30
C THR A 28 10.53 -5.81 -3.94
N ASP A 29 10.52 -7.15 -4.04
CA ASP A 29 11.70 -7.96 -3.78
C ASP A 29 12.74 -7.72 -4.89
N PRO A 30 13.91 -7.10 -4.57
CA PRO A 30 14.91 -6.77 -5.59
C PRO A 30 15.62 -8.01 -6.14
N LYS A 31 15.51 -9.17 -5.48
CA LYS A 31 16.14 -10.43 -5.91
C LYS A 31 15.27 -11.23 -6.88
N ARG A 32 14.02 -10.82 -7.08
CA ARG A 32 13.06 -11.50 -7.95
C ARG A 32 12.71 -10.62 -9.16
N PRO A 33 12.32 -11.23 -10.28
CA PRO A 33 11.70 -10.49 -11.37
C PRO A 33 10.49 -9.69 -10.88
N PRO A 34 10.17 -8.54 -11.51
CA PRO A 34 8.97 -7.79 -11.21
C PRO A 34 7.73 -8.67 -11.28
N LEU A 35 6.92 -8.62 -10.22
CA LEU A 35 5.68 -9.37 -10.10
C LEU A 35 4.57 -8.41 -9.65
N TRP A 36 3.46 -8.40 -10.36
CA TRP A 36 2.26 -7.64 -10.01
C TRP A 36 1.00 -8.48 -10.19
N PHE A 37 0.02 -8.22 -9.34
CA PHE A 37 -1.31 -8.83 -9.40
C PHE A 37 -2.34 -7.73 -9.56
N VAL A 38 -3.25 -7.90 -10.52
CA VAL A 38 -4.47 -7.09 -10.61
C VAL A 38 -5.53 -7.81 -9.79
N CYS A 39 -6.01 -7.16 -8.74
CA CYS A 39 -7.04 -7.67 -7.85
C CYS A 39 -8.35 -6.96 -8.18
N HIS A 40 -9.47 -7.69 -8.23
CA HIS A 40 -10.81 -7.12 -8.39
C HIS A 40 -11.61 -7.43 -7.12
N ALA A 41 -11.99 -6.39 -6.37
CA ALA A 41 -12.87 -6.55 -5.23
C ALA A 41 -14.34 -6.60 -5.67
N HIS A 42 -15.19 -7.20 -4.84
CA HIS A 42 -16.62 -7.34 -5.10
C HIS A 42 -17.37 -5.98 -5.12
N SER A 43 -16.83 -4.97 -4.42
CA SER A 43 -17.40 -3.63 -4.35
C SER A 43 -16.30 -2.58 -4.10
N ALA A 44 -16.63 -1.31 -4.34
CA ALA A 44 -15.72 -0.19 -4.04
C ALA A 44 -15.42 -0.07 -2.53
N GLU A 45 -16.38 -0.41 -1.66
CA GLU A 45 -16.18 -0.45 -0.20
C GLU A 45 -15.18 -1.56 0.18
N SER A 46 -15.37 -2.78 -0.35
CA SER A 46 -14.46 -3.89 -0.11
C SER A 46 -13.04 -3.58 -0.62
N ARG A 47 -12.93 -2.93 -1.78
CA ARG A 47 -11.65 -2.40 -2.28
C ARG A 47 -11.03 -1.45 -1.25
N SER A 48 -11.78 -0.48 -0.74
CA SER A 48 -11.28 0.48 0.23
C SER A 48 -10.77 -0.20 1.50
N GLU A 49 -11.50 -1.20 2.01
CA GLU A 49 -11.10 -2.00 3.17
C GLU A 49 -9.78 -2.75 2.90
N TRP A 50 -9.66 -3.40 1.73
CA TRP A 50 -8.41 -4.06 1.31
C TRP A 50 -7.23 -3.08 1.27
N LEU A 51 -7.42 -1.91 0.67
CA LEU A 51 -6.37 -0.89 0.58
C LEU A 51 -5.97 -0.37 1.95
N GLN A 52 -6.93 -0.12 2.83
CA GLN A 52 -6.68 0.34 4.20
C GLN A 52 -5.88 -0.70 4.99
N ASN A 53 -6.30 -1.97 4.97
CA ASN A 53 -5.63 -3.05 5.68
C ASN A 53 -4.19 -3.26 5.16
N LEU A 54 -3.99 -3.28 3.85
CA LEU A 54 -2.65 -3.42 3.25
C LEU A 54 -1.74 -2.24 3.62
N ARG A 55 -2.27 -1.01 3.62
CA ARG A 55 -1.51 0.17 4.06
C ARG A 55 -1.11 0.09 5.53
N GLN A 56 -2.02 -0.35 6.40
CA GLN A 56 -1.70 -0.54 7.83
C GLN A 56 -0.58 -1.57 8.02
N ILE A 57 -0.65 -2.72 7.33
CA ILE A 57 0.41 -3.73 7.38
C ILE A 57 1.75 -3.15 6.92
N LEU A 58 1.77 -2.41 5.83
CA LEU A 58 3.00 -1.78 5.31
C LEU A 58 3.55 -0.72 6.27
N GLN A 59 2.69 0.06 6.91
CA GLN A 59 3.09 1.03 7.91
C GLN A 59 3.75 0.34 9.12
N THR A 60 3.11 -0.71 9.66
CA THR A 60 3.68 -1.50 10.77
C THR A 60 5.03 -2.11 10.39
N GLN A 61 5.18 -2.62 9.17
CA GLN A 61 6.47 -3.11 8.68
C GLN A 61 7.53 -2.00 8.61
N GLN A 62 7.17 -0.80 8.15
CA GLN A 62 8.08 0.33 8.11
C GLN A 62 8.50 0.77 9.52
N ASP A 63 7.57 0.83 10.46
CA ASP A 63 7.84 1.24 11.84
C ASP A 63 8.71 0.21 12.56
N PHE A 64 8.48 -1.09 12.31
CA PHE A 64 9.34 -2.15 12.81
C PHE A 64 10.77 -2.05 12.26
N LEU A 65 10.92 -1.75 10.97
CA LEU A 65 12.24 -1.53 10.38
C LEU A 65 12.95 -0.33 11.00
N LYS A 66 12.25 0.79 11.24
CA LYS A 66 12.79 1.95 11.96
C LYS A 66 13.23 1.57 13.37
N ALA A 67 12.41 0.78 14.09
CA ALA A 67 12.71 0.30 15.43
C ALA A 67 14.00 -0.55 15.49
N ILE A 68 14.25 -1.39 14.49
CA ILE A 68 15.48 -2.20 14.42
C ILE A 68 16.69 -1.36 13.99
N GLN A 69 16.52 -0.45 13.04
CA GLN A 69 17.63 0.36 12.51
C GLN A 69 18.12 1.40 13.51
N SER A 70 17.23 1.96 14.33
CA SER A 70 17.59 2.92 15.37
C SER A 70 16.71 2.76 16.63
N PRO A 71 17.03 1.77 17.50
CA PRO A 71 16.20 1.45 18.67
C PRO A 71 16.01 2.63 19.62
N ILE A 72 17.06 3.43 19.86
CA ILE A 72 17.03 4.57 20.78
C ILE A 72 16.15 5.70 20.24
N ALA A 73 16.22 5.99 18.94
CA ALA A 73 15.42 7.04 18.33
C ALA A 73 13.93 6.66 18.35
N TYR A 74 13.62 5.44 17.94
CA TYR A 74 12.25 4.92 17.94
C TYR A 74 11.62 4.93 19.34
N GLN A 75 12.37 4.50 20.37
CA GLN A 75 11.87 4.53 21.75
C GLN A 75 11.60 5.96 22.25
N LYS A 76 12.46 6.93 21.89
CA LYS A 76 12.26 8.35 22.24
C LYS A 76 11.01 8.93 21.59
N GLU A 77 10.79 8.66 20.30
CA GLU A 77 9.59 9.09 19.57
C GLU A 77 8.32 8.53 20.23
N GLN A 78 8.29 7.23 20.55
CA GLN A 78 7.15 6.63 21.23
C GLN A 78 6.86 7.23 22.62
N THR A 79 7.90 7.52 23.42
CA THR A 79 7.67 8.18 24.72
C THR A 79 7.18 9.61 24.60
N LYS A 80 7.53 10.30 23.49
CA LYS A 80 7.11 11.68 23.22
C LYS A 80 5.66 11.75 22.74
N GLU A 81 5.21 10.79 21.94
CA GLU A 81 3.80 10.70 21.49
C GLU A 81 2.86 10.24 22.61
N ALA A 82 3.38 9.56 23.62
CA ALA A 82 2.61 9.11 24.78
C ALA A 82 2.49 10.16 25.92
N SER A 83 3.07 11.35 25.77
CA SER A 83 3.05 12.45 26.75
C SER A 83 2.18 13.61 26.27
#